data_AF-A0A7L0K3R9-F1
#
_entry.id   AF-A0A7L0K3R9-F1
#
_cell.length_a   1.000
_cell.length_b   1.000
_cell.length_c   1.000
_cell.angle_alpha   90.00
_cell.angle_beta   90.00
_cell.angle_gamma   90.00
#
_symmetry.space_group_name_H-M   'P 1'
#
loop_
_entity.id
_entity.type
_entity.pdbx_description
1 polymer ?
#
loop_
_entity_poly.entity_id
_entity_poly.type
_entity_poly.pdbx_seq_one_letter_code
_entity_poly.pdbx_strand_id
1 'polypeptide(L)'
;LMEHPSETFLATIEEDLMKLIIKYGMTVVQHCVSCLGAVVNKVTQNYKFVWACFNRYYGKAIFKNLTQSSVSYSHFYTLHNFFFFALIFFPHLSFTFIYDDNMEYFLFFFPLGFAFIQHPSLMFEQEVKTLYNSILSDKNCSVNLKIQVLKNLQTYLQEEDTRMQQADRDWKKVAKQEDLKEMGDISSGMSSSIMQLYLKQVLEAFFHTQSSVRHFALNVIALTLNQGLIHPVQCVPYLIAMGTDPEPSMRNKADQQLVEIDKKYAGFIHMKAVAGMKMSYQVQQAINTCPKDPVRGFRHDESSSALCSHLYSMIRGNRQHRRAFLISLLNLFDDTAKTEVNMLLYIADNLACFPYQTQEEPLFIMHHIDITLSVSGSNLLQSFKESMVKDKKKERKPSSDEETESDSNSGSESESEEEASKPRRLRKRVDSDSDSDEENDINAVMKCLPENSAPLIEFANVSQGILLLLMLKQHLKNLCGFSDSKIQKYSPSESAKVYDKAINRKTGVHFHPKQTLDFLRSDMANSKITEEVKRSIVKQYLDFKLLMEHLDPDEEEEDGEVSASTNARNKAITSLLGGGSPKNNAAETEDDESDGEDRGGGTSGVRRR
;
A
#
# COMPACT_ATOMS: atom_id res chain seq x y z
N LEU A 1 18.73 -36.27 28.31
CA LEU A 1 18.68 -36.33 29.80
C LEU A 1 19.76 -37.29 30.26
N MET A 2 20.36 -37.05 31.42
CA MET A 2 21.42 -37.90 31.99
C MET A 2 20.94 -39.34 32.21
N GLU A 3 21.83 -40.31 32.01
CA GLU A 3 21.62 -41.69 32.42
C GLU A 3 21.79 -41.82 33.94
N HIS A 4 20.80 -42.38 34.63
CA HIS A 4 20.77 -42.64 36.07
C HIS A 4 21.11 -41.44 36.99
N PRO A 5 20.32 -40.34 36.93
CA PRO A 5 20.46 -39.24 37.88
C PRO A 5 20.13 -39.67 39.33
N SER A 6 20.87 -39.11 40.30
CA SER A 6 20.61 -39.32 41.73
C SER A 6 19.26 -38.70 42.16
N GLU A 7 18.47 -39.44 42.93
CA GLU A 7 17.16 -38.97 43.43
C GLU A 7 17.29 -37.72 44.31
N THR A 8 18.32 -37.64 45.16
CA THR A 8 18.61 -36.45 45.99
C THR A 8 18.96 -35.23 45.14
N PHE A 9 19.65 -35.44 44.01
CA PHE A 9 19.95 -34.37 43.07
C PHE A 9 18.69 -33.87 42.36
N LEU A 10 17.83 -34.78 41.91
CA LEU A 10 16.55 -34.42 41.28
C LEU A 10 15.62 -33.67 42.23
N ALA A 11 15.50 -34.12 43.49
CA ALA A 11 14.70 -33.44 44.50
C ALA A 11 15.22 -32.02 44.80
N THR A 12 16.55 -31.85 44.87
CA THR A 12 17.18 -30.52 45.05
C THR A 12 16.87 -29.60 43.87
N ILE A 13 16.96 -30.12 42.64
CA ILE A 13 16.62 -29.36 41.44
C ILE A 13 15.14 -28.96 41.43
N GLU A 14 14.22 -29.87 41.75
CA GLU A 14 12.78 -29.54 41.83
C GLU A 14 12.53 -28.42 42.85
N GLU A 15 13.15 -28.50 44.02
CA GLU A 15 12.97 -27.52 45.09
C GLU A 15 13.55 -26.15 44.70
N ASP A 16 14.75 -26.11 44.13
CA ASP A 16 15.42 -24.86 43.75
C ASP A 16 14.74 -24.20 42.55
N LEU A 17 14.30 -24.97 41.56
CA LEU A 17 13.47 -24.44 40.46
C LEU A 17 12.17 -23.84 40.99
N MET A 18 11.54 -24.46 41.99
CA MET A 18 10.35 -23.90 42.62
C MET A 18 10.64 -22.62 43.40
N LYS A 19 11.76 -22.53 44.12
CA LYS A 19 12.19 -21.27 44.76
C LYS A 19 12.43 -20.17 43.75
N LEU A 20 13.04 -20.50 42.60
CA LEU A 20 13.27 -19.56 41.50
C LEU A 20 11.95 -19.04 40.91
N ILE A 21 10.98 -19.92 40.70
CA ILE A 21 9.63 -19.57 40.20
C ILE A 21 8.91 -18.58 41.14
N ILE A 22 9.11 -18.74 42.45
CA ILE A 22 8.43 -17.91 43.46
C ILE A 22 9.11 -16.55 43.62
N LYS A 23 10.42 -16.45 43.37
CA LYS A 23 11.24 -15.29 43.76
C LYS A 23 11.56 -14.32 42.60
N TYR A 24 11.62 -14.78 41.36
CA TYR A 24 12.15 -13.99 40.24
C TYR A 24 11.08 -13.56 39.20
N GLY A 25 11.49 -12.68 38.28
CA GLY A 25 10.62 -12.11 37.25
C GLY A 25 10.30 -13.04 36.07
N MET A 26 9.43 -12.58 35.18
CA MET A 26 8.74 -13.38 34.15
C MET A 26 9.67 -14.23 33.26
N THR A 27 10.79 -13.68 32.80
CA THR A 27 11.74 -14.39 31.91
C THR A 27 12.37 -15.59 32.61
N VAL A 28 12.75 -15.43 33.88
CA VAL A 28 13.32 -16.52 34.70
C VAL A 28 12.27 -17.58 34.96
N VAL A 29 11.04 -17.16 35.33
CA VAL A 29 9.95 -18.08 35.63
C VAL A 29 9.61 -18.96 34.42
N GLN A 30 9.48 -18.38 33.23
CA GLN A 30 9.15 -19.12 32.01
C GLN A 30 10.13 -20.28 31.76
N HIS A 31 11.43 -20.00 31.83
CA HIS A 31 12.46 -21.03 31.62
C HIS A 31 12.53 -22.04 32.77
N CYS A 32 12.35 -21.60 34.03
CA CYS A 32 12.35 -22.48 35.20
C CYS A 32 11.16 -23.44 35.21
N VAL A 33 9.95 -22.99 34.87
CA VAL A 33 8.77 -23.86 34.80
C VAL A 33 8.89 -24.84 33.63
N SER A 34 9.40 -24.42 32.47
CA SER A 34 9.65 -25.33 31.33
C SER A 34 10.66 -26.44 31.71
N CYS A 35 11.74 -26.07 32.39
CA CYS A 35 12.73 -27.02 32.90
C CYS A 35 12.12 -27.98 33.94
N LEU A 36 11.37 -27.44 34.91
CA LEU A 36 10.69 -28.24 35.93
C LEU A 36 9.70 -29.22 35.30
N GLY A 37 8.88 -28.77 34.35
CA GLY A 37 7.96 -29.63 33.59
C GLY A 37 8.69 -30.76 32.86
N ALA A 38 9.83 -30.47 32.23
CA ALA A 38 10.63 -31.49 31.56
C ALA A 38 11.23 -32.52 32.53
N VAL A 39 11.73 -32.08 33.70
CA VAL A 39 12.28 -32.97 34.74
C VAL A 39 11.19 -33.84 35.35
N VAL A 40 10.04 -33.26 35.69
CA VAL A 40 8.92 -33.96 36.29
C VAL A 40 8.31 -34.98 35.32
N ASN A 41 8.02 -34.57 34.09
CA ASN A 41 7.33 -35.43 33.12
C ASN A 41 8.23 -36.54 32.55
N LYS A 42 9.56 -36.35 32.50
CA LYS A 42 10.48 -37.33 31.89
C LYS A 42 11.25 -38.19 32.89
N VAL A 43 11.42 -37.75 34.14
CA VAL A 43 12.29 -38.44 35.11
C VAL A 43 11.59 -38.73 36.42
N THR A 44 11.11 -37.71 37.15
CA THR A 44 10.72 -37.89 38.56
C THR A 44 9.29 -38.35 38.74
N GLN A 45 8.38 -38.05 37.80
CA GLN A 45 6.94 -38.33 37.88
C GLN A 45 6.28 -37.79 39.17
N ASN A 46 6.87 -36.77 39.80
CA ASN A 46 6.42 -36.24 41.08
C ASN A 46 5.29 -35.20 40.93
N TYR A 47 4.18 -35.61 40.31
CA TYR A 47 3.04 -34.73 40.03
C TYR A 47 2.37 -34.17 41.29
N LYS A 48 2.47 -34.88 42.43
CA LYS A 48 1.88 -34.45 43.71
C LYS A 48 2.54 -33.19 44.25
N PHE A 49 3.86 -33.07 44.12
CA PHE A 49 4.61 -31.89 44.56
C PHE A 49 4.21 -30.64 43.77
N VAL A 50 4.11 -30.79 42.45
CA VAL A 50 3.64 -29.74 41.54
C VAL A 50 2.19 -29.34 41.87
N TRP A 51 1.28 -30.32 42.03
CA TRP A 51 -0.12 -30.07 42.38
C TRP A 51 -0.30 -29.37 43.74
N ALA A 52 0.46 -29.78 44.75
CA ALA A 52 0.43 -29.14 46.07
C ALA A 52 0.87 -27.66 45.99
N CYS A 53 1.90 -27.38 45.18
CA CYS A 53 2.35 -26.02 44.96
C CYS A 53 1.35 -25.18 44.15
N PHE A 54 0.71 -25.78 43.14
CA PHE A 54 -0.39 -25.18 42.39
C PHE A 54 -1.54 -24.76 43.32
N ASN A 55 -2.04 -25.67 44.16
CA ASN A 55 -3.12 -25.39 45.09
C ASN A 55 -2.75 -24.33 46.14
N ARG A 56 -1.49 -24.30 46.58
CA ARG A 56 -1.02 -23.29 47.54
C ARG A 56 -0.96 -21.89 46.93
N TYR A 57 -0.68 -21.79 45.63
CA TYR A 57 -0.75 -20.52 44.88
C TYR A 57 -2.20 -20.13 44.58
N TYR A 58 -3.02 -21.09 44.16
CA TYR A 58 -4.45 -20.92 43.87
C TYR A 58 -5.23 -20.34 45.05
N GLY A 59 -5.09 -20.97 46.22
CA GLY A 59 -5.78 -20.54 47.44
C GLY A 59 -5.37 -19.14 47.88
N LYS A 60 -4.12 -18.71 47.63
CA LYS A 60 -3.65 -17.36 47.95
C LYS A 60 -4.10 -16.30 46.94
N ALA A 61 -4.22 -16.65 45.66
CA ALA A 61 -4.67 -15.74 44.61
C ALA A 61 -6.17 -15.40 44.75
N ILE A 62 -7.01 -16.41 44.99
CA ILE A 62 -8.46 -16.22 45.20
C ILE A 62 -8.74 -15.40 46.48
N PHE A 63 -8.05 -15.71 47.58
CA PHE A 63 -8.29 -15.04 48.86
C PHE A 63 -7.93 -13.55 48.85
N LYS A 64 -6.97 -13.14 48.00
CA LYS A 64 -6.57 -11.73 47.83
C LYS A 64 -7.47 -10.96 46.85
N ASN A 65 -7.99 -11.60 45.80
CA ASN A 65 -8.95 -10.95 44.88
C ASN A 65 -10.26 -10.54 45.58
N LEU A 66 -10.67 -11.30 46.60
CA LEU A 66 -11.85 -10.98 47.42
C LEU A 66 -11.65 -9.79 48.38
N THR A 67 -10.42 -9.28 48.57
CA THR A 67 -10.11 -8.36 49.68
C THR A 67 -9.47 -7.02 49.30
N GLN A 68 -9.02 -6.76 48.05
CA GLN A 68 -8.41 -5.48 47.67
C GLN A 68 -8.84 -4.93 46.31
N SER A 69 -9.43 -3.73 46.30
CA SER A 69 -9.83 -2.95 45.11
C SER A 69 -8.68 -2.17 44.44
N SER A 70 -7.43 -2.39 44.84
CA SER A 70 -6.25 -1.77 44.20
C SER A 70 -5.17 -2.83 43.97
N VAL A 71 -5.08 -3.30 42.74
CA VAL A 71 -4.13 -4.35 42.35
C VAL A 71 -2.73 -3.73 42.26
N SER A 72 -1.83 -4.11 43.16
CA SER A 72 -0.41 -3.69 43.11
C SER A 72 0.37 -4.53 42.09
N TYR A 73 1.34 -3.94 41.37
CA TYR A 73 2.23 -4.59 40.37
C TYR A 73 2.79 -5.97 40.80
N SER A 74 3.02 -6.21 42.09
CA SER A 74 3.47 -7.54 42.58
C SER A 74 2.41 -8.65 42.46
N HIS A 75 1.12 -8.31 42.45
CA HIS A 75 0.00 -9.25 42.27
C HIS A 75 -0.14 -9.69 40.81
N PHE A 76 0.20 -8.81 39.87
CA PHE A 76 0.23 -9.08 38.43
C PHE A 76 1.19 -10.23 38.08
N TYR A 77 2.41 -10.20 38.64
CA TYR A 77 3.40 -11.27 38.43
C TYR A 77 2.97 -12.62 38.99
N THR A 78 2.25 -12.60 40.13
CA THR A 78 1.85 -13.81 40.85
C THR A 78 0.71 -14.55 40.14
N LEU A 79 -0.29 -13.83 39.63
CA LEU A 79 -1.40 -14.37 38.83
C LEU A 79 -0.92 -14.91 37.47
N HIS A 80 0.00 -14.20 36.83
CA HIS A 80 0.60 -14.64 35.57
C HIS A 80 1.36 -15.97 35.70
N ASN A 81 2.22 -16.08 36.71
CA ASN A 81 2.96 -17.30 37.01
C ASN A 81 2.01 -18.45 37.39
N PHE A 82 0.88 -18.14 38.02
CA PHE A 82 -0.18 -19.09 38.34
C PHE A 82 -0.87 -19.67 37.10
N PHE A 83 -1.28 -18.83 36.14
CA PHE A 83 -1.89 -19.32 34.90
C PHE A 83 -0.90 -20.16 34.06
N PHE A 84 0.37 -19.74 33.98
CA PHE A 84 1.42 -20.49 33.28
C PHE A 84 1.65 -21.89 33.90
N PHE A 85 1.64 -21.96 35.23
CA PHE A 85 1.79 -23.22 35.98
C PHE A 85 0.54 -24.12 35.87
N ALA A 86 -0.67 -23.53 35.85
CA ALA A 86 -1.92 -24.26 35.60
C ALA A 86 -1.94 -24.91 34.21
N LEU A 87 -1.41 -24.21 33.20
CA LEU A 87 -1.47 -24.62 31.80
C LEU A 87 -0.54 -25.78 31.45
N ILE A 88 0.64 -25.85 32.07
CA ILE A 88 1.60 -26.93 31.83
C ILE A 88 1.15 -28.25 32.48
N PHE A 89 0.35 -28.20 33.55
CA PHE A 89 0.01 -29.38 34.34
C PHE A 89 -1.50 -29.73 34.39
N PHE A 90 -2.42 -28.78 34.19
CA PHE A 90 -3.88 -28.95 34.37
C PHE A 90 -4.73 -28.13 33.36
N PRO A 91 -4.69 -28.49 32.07
CA PRO A 91 -5.31 -27.70 30.99
C PRO A 91 -6.85 -27.55 31.12
N HIS A 92 -7.53 -28.52 31.73
CA HIS A 92 -8.99 -28.57 31.86
C HIS A 92 -9.58 -27.53 32.85
N LEU A 93 -8.77 -26.96 33.76
CA LEU A 93 -9.20 -25.95 34.74
C LEU A 93 -9.24 -24.52 34.17
N SER A 94 -8.67 -24.31 32.98
CA SER A 94 -8.44 -22.98 32.41
C SER A 94 -9.73 -22.29 31.92
N PHE A 95 -10.75 -23.07 31.53
CA PHE A 95 -11.98 -22.55 30.91
C PHE A 95 -12.91 -21.83 31.91
N THR A 96 -12.84 -22.15 33.20
CA THR A 96 -13.71 -21.54 34.23
C THR A 96 -13.27 -20.13 34.63
N PHE A 97 -12.01 -19.75 34.33
CA PHE A 97 -11.45 -18.43 34.68
C PHE A 97 -11.71 -17.33 33.64
N ILE A 98 -12.35 -17.68 32.51
CA ILE A 98 -12.62 -16.77 31.38
C ILE A 98 -13.74 -15.76 31.72
N TYR A 99 -14.46 -15.93 32.83
CA TYR A 99 -15.74 -15.26 33.11
C TYR A 99 -15.70 -14.06 34.06
N ASP A 100 -14.53 -13.56 34.48
CA ASP A 100 -14.47 -12.44 35.44
C ASP A 100 -14.09 -11.12 34.75
N ASP A 101 -15.08 -10.23 34.61
CA ASP A 101 -15.08 -8.99 33.81
C ASP A 101 -14.12 -7.88 34.30
N ASN A 102 -13.28 -8.12 35.32
CA ASN A 102 -12.58 -7.03 36.05
C ASN A 102 -11.05 -7.18 36.21
N MET A 103 -10.37 -7.99 35.40
CA MET A 103 -8.90 -8.09 35.43
C MET A 103 -8.27 -7.44 34.20
N GLU A 104 -7.25 -6.58 34.41
CA GLU A 104 -6.55 -5.89 33.33
C GLU A 104 -6.17 -6.85 32.19
N TYR A 105 -6.78 -6.62 31.02
CA TYR A 105 -6.78 -7.49 29.85
C TYR A 105 -5.40 -8.09 29.49
N PHE A 106 -4.30 -7.36 29.70
CA PHE A 106 -2.94 -7.82 29.38
C PHE A 106 -2.50 -9.10 30.13
N LEU A 107 -2.98 -9.31 31.36
CA LEU A 107 -2.64 -10.49 32.17
C LEU A 107 -3.25 -11.80 31.67
N PHE A 108 -4.35 -11.72 30.92
CA PHE A 108 -5.11 -12.89 30.49
C PHE A 108 -4.64 -13.43 29.12
N PHE A 109 -4.24 -12.54 28.20
CA PHE A 109 -3.87 -12.94 26.84
C PHE A 109 -2.51 -13.62 26.73
N PHE A 110 -1.55 -13.30 27.61
CA PHE A 110 -0.22 -13.92 27.57
C PHE A 110 -0.28 -15.41 27.98
N PRO A 111 -0.92 -15.80 29.09
CA PRO A 111 -1.09 -17.21 29.42
C PRO A 111 -1.97 -17.96 28.42
N LEU A 112 -3.01 -17.31 27.88
CA LEU A 112 -3.87 -17.92 26.86
C LEU A 112 -3.08 -18.35 25.61
N GLY A 113 -2.04 -17.59 25.23
CA GLY A 113 -1.10 -17.98 24.18
C GLY A 113 -0.41 -19.30 24.44
N PHE A 114 0.06 -19.55 25.68
CA PHE A 114 0.68 -20.82 26.06
C PHE A 114 -0.31 -21.98 26.12
N ALA A 115 -1.58 -21.69 26.48
CA ALA A 115 -2.65 -22.68 26.41
C ALA A 115 -2.83 -23.22 24.99
N PHE A 116 -2.80 -22.32 24.01
CA PHE A 116 -2.99 -22.69 22.62
C PHE A 116 -1.80 -23.44 22.02
N ILE A 117 -0.60 -23.23 22.54
CA ILE A 117 0.58 -24.03 22.15
C ILE A 117 0.38 -25.50 22.55
N GLN A 118 -0.14 -25.75 23.75
CA GLN A 118 -0.37 -27.10 24.26
C GLN A 118 -1.63 -27.75 23.67
N HIS A 119 -2.70 -26.97 23.49
CA HIS A 119 -3.99 -27.42 22.98
C HIS A 119 -4.48 -26.52 21.83
N PRO A 120 -3.95 -26.72 20.60
CA PRO A 120 -4.30 -25.89 19.44
C PRO A 120 -5.78 -25.96 19.07
N SER A 121 -6.48 -27.03 19.43
CA SER A 121 -7.91 -27.19 19.19
C SER A 121 -8.75 -26.06 19.80
N LEU A 122 -8.30 -25.45 20.88
CA LEU A 122 -8.98 -24.34 21.54
C LEU A 122 -9.03 -23.07 20.67
N MET A 123 -8.13 -22.91 19.70
CA MET A 123 -8.17 -21.78 18.77
C MET A 123 -9.34 -21.87 17.77
N PHE A 124 -10.03 -23.01 17.67
CA PHE A 124 -11.22 -23.18 16.85
C PHE A 124 -12.51 -22.76 17.55
N GLU A 125 -12.50 -22.63 18.88
CA GLU A 125 -13.68 -22.26 19.66
C GLU A 125 -14.18 -20.87 19.25
N GLN A 126 -15.50 -20.74 19.15
CA GLN A 126 -16.13 -19.56 18.58
C GLN A 126 -15.89 -18.31 19.43
N GLU A 127 -15.76 -18.45 20.74
CA GLU A 127 -15.44 -17.40 21.70
C GLU A 127 -14.04 -16.86 21.45
N VAL A 128 -13.05 -17.74 21.32
CA VAL A 128 -11.64 -17.38 21.05
C VAL A 128 -11.52 -16.70 19.69
N LYS A 129 -12.17 -17.28 18.68
CA LYS A 129 -12.20 -16.71 17.33
C LYS A 129 -12.78 -15.30 17.34
N THR A 130 -13.90 -15.09 18.02
CA THR A 130 -14.56 -13.78 18.10
C THR A 130 -13.69 -12.78 18.85
N LEU A 131 -13.04 -13.21 19.93
CA LEU A 131 -12.14 -12.40 20.74
C LEU A 131 -10.92 -11.92 19.94
N TYR A 132 -10.19 -12.84 19.30
CA TYR A 132 -8.97 -12.49 18.54
C TYR A 132 -9.30 -11.59 17.34
N ASN A 133 -10.38 -11.90 16.62
CA ASN A 133 -10.81 -11.08 15.50
C ASN A 133 -11.26 -9.68 15.96
N SER A 134 -12.00 -9.57 17.06
CA SER A 134 -12.42 -8.29 17.61
C SER A 134 -11.22 -7.42 18.02
N ILE A 135 -10.22 -8.00 18.70
CA ILE A 135 -9.00 -7.29 19.12
C ILE A 135 -8.20 -6.78 17.92
N LEU A 136 -8.02 -7.62 16.89
CA LEU A 136 -7.23 -7.23 15.72
C LEU A 136 -7.96 -6.21 14.83
N SER A 137 -9.28 -6.37 14.64
CA SER A 137 -10.09 -5.48 13.80
C SER A 137 -10.38 -4.11 14.44
N ASP A 138 -10.56 -4.06 15.77
CA ASP A 138 -10.97 -2.81 16.43
C ASP A 138 -9.84 -1.78 16.42
N LYS A 139 -10.12 -0.58 15.88
CA LYS A 139 -9.17 0.54 15.83
C LYS A 139 -8.88 1.11 17.23
N ASN A 140 -9.83 0.99 18.17
CA ASN A 140 -9.72 1.56 19.51
C ASN A 140 -9.06 0.60 20.51
N CYS A 141 -8.84 -0.66 20.13
CA CYS A 141 -8.22 -1.64 20.99
C CYS A 141 -6.74 -1.30 21.26
N SER A 142 -6.29 -1.59 22.48
CA SER A 142 -4.92 -1.31 22.91
C SER A 142 -3.88 -1.98 22.01
N VAL A 143 -2.88 -1.19 21.60
CA VAL A 143 -1.75 -1.63 20.78
C VAL A 143 -1.05 -2.85 21.39
N ASN A 144 -0.93 -2.88 22.73
CA ASN A 144 -0.31 -3.99 23.45
C ASN A 144 -1.10 -5.29 23.33
N LEU A 145 -2.44 -5.22 23.26
CA LEU A 145 -3.29 -6.40 23.08
C LEU A 145 -3.14 -6.98 21.67
N LYS A 146 -3.11 -6.10 20.64
CA LYS A 146 -2.84 -6.52 19.26
C LYS A 146 -1.49 -7.20 19.12
N ILE A 147 -0.44 -6.60 19.70
CA ILE A 147 0.91 -7.18 19.73
C ILE A 147 0.88 -8.55 20.42
N GLN A 148 0.17 -8.68 21.54
CA GLN A 148 0.12 -9.94 22.28
C GLN A 148 -0.57 -11.05 21.48
N VAL A 149 -1.69 -10.76 20.80
CA VAL A 149 -2.36 -11.72 19.92
C VAL A 149 -1.45 -12.18 18.79
N LEU A 150 -0.77 -11.25 18.10
CA LEU A 150 0.16 -11.58 17.04
C LEU A 150 1.36 -12.40 17.56
N LYS A 151 1.87 -12.06 18.74
CA LYS A 151 2.96 -12.79 19.41
C LYS A 151 2.54 -14.21 19.81
N ASN A 152 1.29 -14.41 20.23
CA ASN A 152 0.76 -15.73 20.54
C ASN A 152 0.75 -16.62 19.28
N LEU A 153 0.24 -16.09 18.15
CA LEU A 153 0.26 -16.79 16.87
C LEU A 153 1.69 -17.07 16.39
N GLN A 154 2.59 -16.09 16.51
CA GLN A 154 4.00 -16.26 16.16
C GLN A 154 4.65 -17.38 16.96
N THR A 155 4.46 -17.37 18.28
CA THR A 155 5.07 -18.37 19.18
C THR A 155 4.51 -19.76 18.92
N TYR A 156 3.20 -19.87 18.69
CA TYR A 156 2.56 -21.12 18.27
C TYR A 156 3.19 -21.71 17.00
N LEU A 157 3.32 -20.91 15.94
CA LEU A 157 3.90 -21.37 14.67
C LEU A 157 5.37 -21.80 14.81
N GLN A 158 6.14 -21.12 15.66
CA GLN A 158 7.54 -21.46 15.91
C GLN A 158 7.69 -22.76 16.72
N GLU A 159 6.88 -22.93 17.76
CA GLU A 159 6.91 -24.13 18.58
C GLU A 159 6.41 -25.34 17.80
N GLU A 160 5.37 -25.18 16.96
CA GLU A 160 4.87 -26.26 16.13
C GLU A 160 5.91 -26.76 15.12
N ASP A 161 6.58 -25.84 14.43
CA ASP A 161 7.64 -26.18 13.48
C ASP A 161 8.80 -26.88 14.19
N THR A 162 9.20 -26.40 15.36
CA THR A 162 10.25 -27.04 16.18
C THR A 162 9.84 -28.45 16.62
N ARG A 163 8.59 -28.63 17.06
CA ARG A 163 8.01 -29.91 17.49
C ARG A 163 7.94 -30.89 16.32
N MET A 164 7.48 -30.44 15.15
CA MET A 164 7.40 -31.24 13.93
C MET A 164 8.79 -31.71 13.48
N GLN A 165 9.79 -30.81 13.46
CA GLN A 165 11.17 -31.17 13.13
C GLN A 165 11.79 -32.16 14.13
N GLN A 166 11.46 -32.06 15.42
CA GLN A 166 11.93 -33.01 16.42
C GLN A 166 11.27 -34.38 16.26
N ALA A 167 9.96 -34.42 16.01
CA ALA A 167 9.22 -35.65 15.77
C ALA A 167 9.76 -36.39 14.53
N ASP A 168 10.08 -35.66 13.45
CA ASP A 168 10.70 -36.23 12.24
C ASP A 168 12.09 -36.85 12.53
N ARG A 169 12.93 -36.17 13.35
CA ARG A 169 14.22 -36.73 13.79
C ARG A 169 14.07 -38.04 14.58
N ASP A 170 13.02 -38.12 15.40
CA ASP A 170 12.73 -39.27 16.25
C ASP A 170 11.85 -40.34 15.55
N TRP A 171 11.42 -40.09 14.31
CA TRP A 171 10.53 -40.96 13.53
C TRP A 171 10.95 -42.43 13.56
N LYS A 172 12.25 -42.71 13.40
CA LYS A 172 12.79 -44.08 13.41
C LYS A 172 12.47 -44.88 14.69
N LYS A 173 12.24 -44.21 15.81
CA LYS A 173 11.91 -44.83 17.11
C LYS A 173 10.43 -45.23 17.19
N VAL A 174 9.55 -44.46 16.55
CA VAL A 174 8.09 -44.62 16.60
C VAL A 174 7.49 -45.27 15.34
N ALA A 175 8.25 -45.33 14.24
CA ALA A 175 7.81 -45.85 12.94
C ALA A 175 7.26 -47.28 12.96
N LYS A 176 7.62 -48.11 13.97
CA LYS A 176 7.12 -49.48 14.12
C LYS A 176 5.78 -49.56 14.86
N GLN A 177 5.37 -48.48 15.51
CA GLN A 177 4.17 -48.39 16.35
C GLN A 177 3.04 -47.63 15.65
N GLU A 178 3.33 -46.90 14.58
CA GLU A 178 2.31 -46.20 13.80
C GLU A 178 1.60 -47.13 12.80
N ASP A 179 0.28 -46.96 12.69
CA ASP A 179 -0.53 -47.68 11.71
C ASP A 179 -0.31 -47.08 10.32
N LEU A 180 0.21 -47.89 9.39
CA LEU A 180 0.42 -47.48 7.99
C LEU A 180 -0.86 -47.01 7.29
N LYS A 181 -2.05 -47.34 7.80
CA LYS A 181 -3.34 -46.95 7.22
C LYS A 181 -3.84 -45.59 7.71
N GLU A 182 -3.38 -45.14 8.88
CA GLU A 182 -3.73 -43.84 9.44
C GLU A 182 -2.50 -42.94 9.38
N MET A 183 -2.32 -42.23 8.26
CA MET A 183 -1.34 -41.16 8.21
C MET A 183 -1.87 -40.00 9.08
N GLY A 184 -1.47 -39.99 10.35
CA GLY A 184 -1.95 -39.10 11.40
C GLY A 184 -1.52 -37.63 11.24
N ASP A 185 -1.82 -37.03 10.09
CA ASP A 185 -1.40 -35.68 9.72
C ASP A 185 -2.30 -34.57 10.29
N ILE A 186 -2.99 -34.87 11.40
CA ILE A 186 -3.95 -33.95 12.03
C ILE A 186 -3.23 -32.69 12.54
N SER A 187 -2.00 -32.82 13.05
CA SER A 187 -1.21 -31.70 13.58
C SER A 187 -0.80 -30.69 12.50
N SER A 188 -0.37 -31.15 11.33
CA SER A 188 0.00 -30.22 10.24
C SER A 188 -1.24 -29.54 9.65
N GLY A 189 -2.34 -30.29 9.49
CA GLY A 189 -3.63 -29.77 9.03
C GLY A 189 -4.23 -28.74 9.99
N MET A 190 -4.04 -28.91 11.31
CA MET A 190 -4.49 -27.96 12.33
C MET A 190 -3.82 -26.58 12.17
N SER A 191 -2.50 -26.52 12.01
CA SER A 191 -1.78 -25.24 11.85
C SER A 191 -2.18 -24.46 10.61
N SER A 192 -2.39 -25.16 9.48
CA SER A 192 -2.91 -24.52 8.26
C SER A 192 -4.32 -23.97 8.49
N SER A 193 -5.20 -24.76 9.11
CA SER A 193 -6.59 -24.37 9.40
C SER A 193 -6.68 -23.17 10.33
N ILE A 194 -5.88 -23.14 11.41
CA ILE A 194 -5.79 -22.01 12.34
C ILE A 194 -5.36 -20.75 11.59
N MET A 195 -4.31 -20.83 10.77
CA MET A 195 -3.85 -19.66 10.03
C MET A 195 -4.89 -19.16 9.04
N GLN A 196 -5.61 -20.04 8.34
CA GLN A 196 -6.70 -19.62 7.44
C GLN A 196 -7.83 -18.86 8.16
N LEU A 197 -8.11 -19.18 9.43
CA LEU A 197 -9.11 -18.48 10.23
C LEU A 197 -8.73 -17.04 10.59
N TYR A 198 -7.45 -16.79 10.87
CA TYR A 198 -6.97 -15.49 11.35
C TYR A 198 -6.23 -14.66 10.28
N LEU A 199 -5.87 -15.26 9.14
CA LEU A 199 -5.01 -14.66 8.11
C LEU A 199 -5.47 -13.27 7.69
N LYS A 200 -6.77 -13.10 7.42
CA LYS A 200 -7.32 -11.81 6.99
C LYS A 200 -7.00 -10.70 7.99
N GLN A 201 -7.24 -10.94 9.28
CA GLN A 201 -7.01 -9.93 10.32
C GLN A 201 -5.52 -9.67 10.55
N VAL A 202 -4.68 -10.70 10.41
CA VAL A 202 -3.22 -10.53 10.47
C VAL A 202 -2.71 -9.66 9.31
N LEU A 203 -3.24 -9.84 8.10
CA LEU A 203 -2.88 -9.02 6.94
C LEU A 203 -3.38 -7.57 7.09
N GLU A 204 -4.59 -7.37 7.58
CA GLU A 204 -5.13 -6.03 7.87
C GLU A 204 -4.29 -5.26 8.91
N ALA A 205 -3.60 -5.97 9.82
CA ALA A 205 -2.70 -5.35 10.79
C ALA A 205 -1.49 -4.64 10.14
N PHE A 206 -1.21 -4.85 8.85
CA PHE A 206 -0.17 -4.13 8.11
C PHE A 206 -0.51 -2.65 7.92
N PHE A 207 -1.79 -2.27 7.95
CA PHE A 207 -2.24 -0.88 7.82
C PHE A 207 -2.31 -0.13 9.17
N HIS A 208 -1.72 -0.69 10.22
CA HIS A 208 -1.71 -0.05 11.54
C HIS A 208 -0.68 1.08 11.58
N THR A 209 -0.96 2.18 12.29
CA THR A 209 -0.07 3.35 12.45
C THR A 209 1.25 3.00 13.15
N GLN A 210 1.17 2.16 14.19
CA GLN A 210 2.31 1.71 15.00
C GLN A 210 3.17 0.66 14.28
N SER A 211 4.49 0.89 14.21
CA SER A 211 5.46 -0.02 13.58
C SER A 211 5.55 -1.38 14.26
N SER A 212 5.42 -1.43 15.59
CA SER A 212 5.47 -2.67 16.38
C SER A 212 4.39 -3.67 15.97
N VAL A 213 3.15 -3.22 15.73
CA VAL A 213 2.05 -4.08 15.26
C VAL A 213 2.36 -4.64 13.88
N ARG A 214 2.81 -3.79 12.95
CA ARG A 214 3.21 -4.22 11.60
C ARG A 214 4.37 -5.22 11.65
N HIS A 215 5.32 -5.04 12.56
CA HIS A 215 6.47 -5.92 12.74
C HIS A 215 6.06 -7.33 13.16
N PHE A 216 5.22 -7.44 14.19
CA PHE A 216 4.72 -8.74 14.62
C PHE A 216 3.83 -9.40 13.56
N ALA A 217 3.03 -8.63 12.83
CA ALA A 217 2.22 -9.15 11.74
C ALA A 217 3.11 -9.71 10.61
N LEU A 218 4.15 -8.98 10.19
CA LEU A 218 5.10 -9.46 9.18
C LEU A 218 5.83 -10.73 9.62
N ASN A 219 6.20 -10.83 10.91
CA ASN A 219 6.82 -12.04 11.45
C ASN A 219 5.89 -13.26 11.37
N VAL A 220 4.61 -13.11 11.71
CA VAL A 220 3.60 -14.17 11.57
C VAL A 220 3.49 -14.60 10.11
N ILE A 221 3.29 -13.66 9.19
CA ILE A 221 3.15 -13.95 7.76
C ILE A 221 4.40 -14.64 7.18
N ALA A 222 5.60 -14.18 7.54
CA ALA A 222 6.85 -14.80 7.10
C ALA A 222 6.96 -16.27 7.57
N LEU A 223 6.61 -16.56 8.82
CA LEU A 223 6.58 -17.95 9.32
C LEU A 223 5.56 -18.80 8.56
N THR A 224 4.35 -18.27 8.36
CA THR A 224 3.28 -18.98 7.65
C THR A 224 3.67 -19.32 6.20
N LEU A 225 4.35 -18.39 5.51
CA LEU A 225 4.83 -18.59 4.14
C LEU A 225 6.01 -19.56 4.08
N ASN A 226 6.97 -19.45 5.00
CA ASN A 226 8.14 -20.34 5.05
C ASN A 226 7.75 -21.80 5.32
N GLN A 227 6.72 -22.01 6.14
CA GLN A 227 6.17 -23.33 6.45
C GLN A 227 5.20 -23.85 5.37
N GLY A 228 4.84 -23.04 4.37
CA GLY A 228 3.93 -23.45 3.30
C GLY A 228 2.47 -23.66 3.73
N LEU A 229 2.05 -23.07 4.85
CA LEU A 229 0.70 -23.28 5.42
C LEU A 229 -0.42 -22.64 4.61
N ILE A 230 -0.09 -21.65 3.77
CA ILE A 230 -1.03 -20.89 2.94
C ILE A 230 -0.50 -20.72 1.52
N HIS A 231 -1.40 -20.50 0.57
CA HIS A 231 -1.01 -20.13 -0.78
C HIS A 231 -0.42 -18.70 -0.82
N PRO A 232 0.79 -18.49 -1.37
CA PRO A 232 1.52 -17.22 -1.22
C PRO A 232 0.92 -16.03 -1.98
N VAL A 233 0.20 -16.27 -3.08
CA VAL A 233 -0.32 -15.20 -3.96
C VAL A 233 -1.22 -14.17 -3.25
N GLN A 234 -1.91 -14.58 -2.18
CA GLN A 234 -2.79 -13.68 -1.43
C GLN A 234 -2.02 -12.70 -0.53
N CYS A 235 -0.79 -13.05 -0.15
CA CYS A 235 0.07 -12.23 0.71
C CYS A 235 0.96 -11.26 -0.09
N VAL A 236 1.17 -11.52 -1.39
CA VAL A 236 2.05 -10.73 -2.26
C VAL A 236 1.72 -9.22 -2.23
N PRO A 237 0.46 -8.76 -2.39
CA PRO A 237 0.15 -7.34 -2.32
C PRO A 237 0.56 -6.67 -0.99
N TYR A 238 0.34 -7.36 0.13
CA TYR A 238 0.65 -6.86 1.46
C TYR A 238 2.17 -6.82 1.72
N LEU A 239 2.91 -7.82 1.24
CA LEU A 239 4.37 -7.83 1.32
C LEU A 239 4.99 -6.70 0.48
N ILE A 240 4.45 -6.44 -0.72
CA ILE A 240 4.85 -5.28 -1.54
C ILE A 240 4.61 -3.98 -0.77
N ALA A 241 3.46 -3.85 -0.09
CA ALA A 241 3.15 -2.68 0.71
C ALA A 241 4.15 -2.48 1.86
N MET A 242 4.53 -3.55 2.57
CA MET A 242 5.53 -3.50 3.64
C MET A 242 6.95 -3.17 3.16
N GLY A 243 7.28 -3.43 1.89
CA GLY A 243 8.53 -2.95 1.27
C GLY A 243 8.66 -1.42 1.25
N THR A 244 7.56 -0.69 1.49
CA THR A 244 7.56 0.78 1.56
C THR A 244 7.71 1.34 2.98
N ASP A 245 7.72 0.50 4.02
CA ASP A 245 7.79 0.94 5.42
C ASP A 245 9.05 1.80 5.70
N PRO A 246 8.98 2.85 6.55
CA PRO A 246 10.15 3.65 6.93
C PRO A 246 11.27 2.85 7.61
N GLU A 247 10.97 1.75 8.30
CA GLU A 247 11.95 0.96 9.01
C GLU A 247 12.72 -0.01 8.08
N PRO A 248 14.06 0.07 7.99
CA PRO A 248 14.84 -0.80 7.09
C PRO A 248 14.72 -2.29 7.40
N SER A 249 14.61 -2.66 8.68
CA SER A 249 14.48 -4.05 9.13
C SER A 249 13.24 -4.72 8.52
N MET A 250 12.12 -3.97 8.50
CA MET A 250 10.83 -4.40 7.98
C MET A 250 10.88 -4.60 6.47
N ARG A 251 11.43 -3.61 5.75
CA ARG A 251 11.54 -3.64 4.29
C ARG A 251 12.39 -4.81 3.83
N ASN A 252 13.58 -4.96 4.39
CA ASN A 252 14.52 -6.01 4.00
C ASN A 252 13.90 -7.40 4.20
N LYS A 253 13.13 -7.59 5.28
CA LYS A 253 12.43 -8.84 5.53
C LYS A 253 11.28 -9.09 4.54
N ALA A 254 10.49 -8.06 4.22
CA ALA A 254 9.42 -8.17 3.23
C ALA A 254 9.97 -8.45 1.82
N ASP A 255 11.01 -7.74 1.41
CA ASP A 255 11.70 -7.92 0.13
C ASP A 255 12.32 -9.32 0.03
N GLN A 256 12.96 -9.81 1.11
CA GLN A 256 13.47 -11.19 1.15
C GLN A 256 12.35 -12.21 0.92
N GLN A 257 11.19 -12.04 1.57
CA GLN A 257 10.05 -12.94 1.37
C GLN A 257 9.49 -12.88 -0.06
N LEU A 258 9.46 -11.71 -0.69
CA LEU A 258 9.08 -11.57 -2.09
C LEU A 258 10.06 -12.31 -3.02
N VAL A 259 11.36 -12.16 -2.81
CA VAL A 259 12.40 -12.87 -3.59
C VAL A 259 12.26 -14.38 -3.45
N GLU A 260 11.98 -14.88 -2.25
CA GLU A 260 11.74 -16.31 -2.02
C GLU A 260 10.49 -16.83 -2.73
N ILE A 261 9.41 -16.02 -2.76
CA ILE A 261 8.19 -16.34 -3.52
C ILE A 261 8.47 -16.37 -5.01
N ASP A 262 9.15 -15.36 -5.58
CA ASP A 262 9.42 -15.29 -7.02
C ASP A 262 10.28 -16.45 -7.50
N LYS A 263 11.27 -16.85 -6.68
CA LYS A 263 12.14 -17.99 -6.97
C LYS A 263 11.37 -19.31 -7.06
N LYS A 264 10.33 -19.50 -6.23
CA LYS A 264 9.52 -20.72 -6.20
C LYS A 264 8.35 -20.68 -7.19
N TYR A 265 7.75 -19.51 -7.40
CA TYR A 265 6.51 -19.32 -8.14
C TYR A 265 6.64 -18.14 -9.12
N ALA A 266 7.28 -18.41 -10.27
CA ALA A 266 7.51 -17.41 -11.29
C ALA A 266 6.20 -16.74 -11.75
N GLY A 267 6.17 -15.41 -11.69
CA GLY A 267 5.05 -14.61 -12.17
C GLY A 267 3.97 -14.27 -11.13
N PHE A 268 3.98 -14.84 -9.92
CA PHE A 268 3.01 -14.44 -8.90
C PHE A 268 3.10 -12.94 -8.54
N ILE A 269 4.30 -12.37 -8.59
CA ILE A 269 4.52 -10.95 -8.33
C ILE A 269 3.91 -10.08 -9.43
N HIS A 270 4.09 -10.41 -10.71
CA HIS A 270 3.53 -9.60 -11.79
C HIS A 270 2.00 -9.55 -11.71
N MET A 271 1.35 -10.67 -11.40
CA MET A 271 -0.12 -10.77 -11.31
C MET A 271 -0.72 -9.86 -10.23
N LYS A 272 0.08 -9.51 -9.22
CA LYS A 272 -0.36 -8.77 -8.02
C LYS A 272 0.32 -7.42 -7.86
N ALA A 273 1.16 -7.00 -8.81
CA ALA A 273 1.99 -5.80 -8.70
C ALA A 273 1.18 -4.51 -8.51
N VAL A 274 0.14 -4.29 -9.32
CA VAL A 274 -0.72 -3.08 -9.22
C VAL A 274 -1.50 -3.07 -7.92
N ALA A 275 -2.05 -4.21 -7.50
CA ALA A 275 -2.71 -4.33 -6.20
C ALA A 275 -1.76 -4.03 -5.04
N GLY A 276 -0.50 -4.49 -5.13
CA GLY A 276 0.54 -4.17 -4.17
C GLY A 276 0.87 -2.68 -4.09
N MET A 277 0.95 -1.97 -5.23
CA MET A 277 1.16 -0.51 -5.23
C MET A 277 -0.03 0.27 -4.67
N LYS A 278 -1.27 -0.20 -4.90
CA LYS A 278 -2.46 0.41 -4.27
C LYS A 278 -2.44 0.22 -2.75
N MET A 279 -2.07 -0.97 -2.28
CA MET A 279 -1.91 -1.23 -0.84
C MET A 279 -0.72 -0.48 -0.23
N SER A 280 0.38 -0.29 -0.97
CA SER A 280 1.51 0.50 -0.48
C SER A 280 1.09 1.96 -0.25
N TYR A 281 0.30 2.54 -1.16
CA TYR A 281 -0.29 3.86 -0.95
C TYR A 281 -1.18 3.92 0.31
N GLN A 282 -1.98 2.89 0.59
CA GLN A 282 -2.78 2.80 1.82
C GLN A 282 -1.91 2.71 3.09
N VAL A 283 -0.83 1.93 3.06
CA VAL A 283 0.13 1.86 4.18
C VAL A 283 0.78 3.23 4.41
N GLN A 284 1.21 3.92 3.35
CA GLN A 284 1.81 5.25 3.48
C GLN A 284 0.81 6.28 4.00
N GLN A 285 -0.46 6.22 3.60
CA GLN A 285 -1.52 7.04 4.21
C GLN A 285 -1.70 6.74 5.70
N ALA A 286 -1.65 5.48 6.10
CA ALA A 286 -1.79 5.09 7.51
C ALA A 286 -0.59 5.53 8.36
N ILE A 287 0.62 5.55 7.80
CA ILE A 287 1.83 5.97 8.48
C ILE A 287 1.93 7.50 8.55
N ASN A 288 1.53 8.19 7.49
CA ASN A 288 1.60 9.65 7.40
C ASN A 288 0.54 10.28 8.31
N THR A 289 0.99 10.77 9.47
CA THR A 289 0.09 11.39 10.47
C THR A 289 -0.25 12.84 10.16
N CYS A 290 0.39 13.46 9.15
CA CYS A 290 0.10 14.83 8.73
C CYS A 290 -0.91 14.84 7.56
N PRO A 291 -2.16 15.28 7.78
CA PRO A 291 -3.18 15.29 6.71
C PRO A 291 -2.99 16.41 5.68
N LYS A 292 -2.07 17.37 5.92
CA LYS A 292 -1.85 18.53 5.04
C LYS A 292 -0.87 18.26 3.90
N ASP A 293 -0.02 17.25 4.03
CA ASP A 293 0.96 16.92 3.01
C ASP A 293 0.52 15.69 2.22
N PRO A 294 0.41 15.79 0.89
CA PRO A 294 0.02 14.65 0.08
C PRO A 294 1.09 13.56 0.14
N VAL A 295 0.65 12.30 0.18
CA VAL A 295 1.54 11.14 0.24
C VAL A 295 2.34 11.02 -1.05
N ARG A 296 3.67 11.01 -0.93
CA ARG A 296 4.61 10.94 -2.07
C ARG A 296 5.11 9.52 -2.32
N GLY A 297 5.44 9.22 -3.58
CA GLY A 297 5.88 7.91 -4.07
C GLY A 297 7.39 7.64 -4.01
N PHE A 298 8.17 8.52 -3.40
CA PHE A 298 9.64 8.40 -3.31
C PHE A 298 10.13 8.59 -1.87
N ARG A 299 11.34 8.09 -1.61
CA ARG A 299 12.04 8.22 -0.34
C ARG A 299 12.67 9.59 -0.22
N HIS A 300 12.60 10.17 0.98
CA HIS A 300 13.17 11.49 1.28
C HIS A 300 14.67 11.38 1.66
N ASP A 301 15.32 10.27 1.31
CA ASP A 301 16.75 10.07 1.51
C ASP A 301 17.57 10.74 0.39
N GLU A 302 18.90 10.82 0.57
CA GLU A 302 19.84 11.41 -0.41
C GLU A 302 19.71 10.82 -1.83
N SER A 303 19.11 9.63 -1.96
CA SER A 303 18.97 8.92 -3.23
C SER A 303 17.69 9.24 -4.01
N SER A 304 16.68 9.89 -3.38
CA SER A 304 15.36 10.16 -3.98
C SER A 304 14.77 8.95 -4.73
N SER A 305 14.92 7.76 -4.16
CA SER A 305 14.54 6.50 -4.82
C SER A 305 13.03 6.26 -4.73
N ALA A 306 12.46 5.57 -5.73
CA ALA A 306 11.05 5.18 -5.68
C ALA A 306 10.78 4.26 -4.48
N LEU A 307 9.64 4.43 -3.81
CA LEU A 307 9.24 3.57 -2.69
C LEU A 307 9.11 2.12 -3.14
N CYS A 308 8.54 1.88 -4.32
CA CYS A 308 8.37 0.56 -4.94
C CYS A 308 9.51 0.20 -5.90
N SER A 309 10.73 0.72 -5.70
CA SER A 309 11.90 0.44 -6.55
C SER A 309 12.30 -1.05 -6.58
N HIS A 310 12.19 -1.74 -5.44
CA HIS A 310 12.46 -3.18 -5.37
C HIS A 310 11.47 -3.98 -6.23
N LEU A 311 10.16 -3.70 -6.10
CA LEU A 311 9.11 -4.31 -6.93
C LEU A 311 9.42 -4.15 -8.43
N TYR A 312 9.76 -2.93 -8.87
CA TYR A 312 10.11 -2.70 -10.27
C TYR A 312 11.31 -3.55 -10.68
N SER A 313 12.35 -3.60 -9.85
CA SER A 313 13.57 -4.37 -10.12
C SER A 313 13.31 -5.86 -10.31
N MET A 314 12.38 -6.44 -9.56
CA MET A 314 11.96 -7.85 -9.69
C MET A 314 11.23 -8.12 -11.02
N ILE A 315 10.30 -7.24 -11.41
CA ILE A 315 9.48 -7.42 -12.62
C ILE A 315 10.27 -7.10 -13.90
N ARG A 316 11.26 -6.20 -13.79
CA ARG A 316 12.02 -5.60 -14.92
C ARG A 316 12.72 -6.62 -15.81
N GLY A 317 13.18 -7.75 -15.26
CA GLY A 317 13.94 -8.75 -16.02
C GLY A 317 13.15 -9.39 -17.17
N ASN A 318 11.82 -9.50 -17.05
CA ASN A 318 10.96 -10.06 -18.08
C ASN A 318 10.28 -8.94 -18.87
N ARG A 319 10.58 -8.84 -20.18
CA ARG A 319 10.07 -7.75 -21.05
C ARG A 319 8.54 -7.72 -21.11
N GLN A 320 7.88 -8.87 -21.20
CA GLN A 320 6.41 -8.95 -21.25
C GLN A 320 5.79 -8.51 -19.93
N HIS A 321 6.29 -9.02 -18.79
CA HIS A 321 5.78 -8.62 -17.48
C HIS A 321 6.03 -7.13 -17.21
N ARG A 322 7.21 -6.62 -17.58
CA ARG A 322 7.56 -5.20 -17.45
C ARG A 322 6.62 -4.30 -18.26
N ARG A 323 6.36 -4.63 -19.53
CA ARG A 323 5.44 -3.86 -20.39
C ARG A 323 4.00 -3.92 -19.85
N ALA A 324 3.51 -5.10 -19.51
CA ALA A 324 2.17 -5.27 -18.95
C ALA A 324 2.00 -4.50 -17.63
N PHE A 325 3.02 -4.51 -16.77
CA PHE A 325 3.01 -3.73 -15.52
C PHE A 325 2.96 -2.23 -15.78
N LEU A 326 3.82 -1.70 -16.67
CA LEU A 326 3.84 -0.27 -17.00
C LEU A 326 2.52 0.19 -17.63
N ILE A 327 1.95 -0.59 -18.56
CA ILE A 327 0.62 -0.31 -19.14
C ILE A 327 -0.42 -0.28 -18.02
N SER A 328 -0.43 -1.28 -17.13
CA SER A 328 -1.42 -1.36 -16.06
C SER A 328 -1.33 -0.20 -15.07
N LEU A 329 -0.15 0.41 -14.89
CA LEU A 329 0.01 1.63 -14.09
C LEU A 329 -0.49 2.87 -14.83
N LEU A 330 -0.20 2.99 -16.14
CA LEU A 330 -0.66 4.11 -16.95
C LEU A 330 -2.19 4.12 -17.11
N ASN A 331 -2.81 2.94 -17.23
CA ASN A 331 -4.27 2.81 -17.29
C ASN A 331 -4.98 3.28 -16.01
N LEU A 332 -4.26 3.49 -14.89
CA LEU A 332 -4.86 4.09 -13.69
C LEU A 332 -5.18 5.58 -13.89
N PHE A 333 -4.51 6.24 -14.84
CA PHE A 333 -4.72 7.64 -15.21
C PHE A 333 -5.84 7.82 -16.25
N ASP A 334 -6.37 6.74 -16.81
CA ASP A 334 -7.51 6.81 -17.72
C ASP A 334 -8.79 7.22 -16.97
N ASP A 335 -9.64 8.02 -17.61
CA ASP A 335 -10.90 8.53 -17.03
C ASP A 335 -11.83 7.41 -16.54
N THR A 336 -11.76 6.23 -17.16
CA THR A 336 -12.55 5.05 -16.79
C THR A 336 -12.22 4.50 -15.40
N ALA A 337 -11.00 4.73 -14.92
CA ALA A 337 -10.53 4.18 -13.64
C ALA A 337 -11.05 4.96 -12.42
N LYS A 338 -11.46 6.23 -12.60
CA LYS A 338 -11.94 7.13 -11.53
C LYS A 338 -11.04 7.14 -10.28
N THR A 339 -9.73 7.10 -10.50
CA THR A 339 -8.72 7.07 -9.44
C THR A 339 -8.59 8.45 -8.78
N GLU A 340 -8.45 8.51 -7.45
CA GLU A 340 -8.22 9.76 -6.73
C GLU A 340 -6.87 10.40 -7.11
N VAL A 341 -6.82 11.73 -7.20
CA VAL A 341 -5.63 12.49 -7.59
C VAL A 341 -4.43 12.23 -6.67
N ASN A 342 -4.65 12.00 -5.37
CA ASN A 342 -3.59 11.65 -4.42
C ASN A 342 -2.91 10.31 -4.78
N MET A 343 -3.68 9.31 -5.21
CA MET A 343 -3.13 8.04 -5.66
C MET A 343 -2.39 8.21 -7.00
N LEU A 344 -2.94 9.00 -7.93
CA LEU A 344 -2.27 9.31 -9.19
C LEU A 344 -0.91 9.99 -8.98
N LEU A 345 -0.82 10.93 -8.05
CA LEU A 345 0.44 11.57 -7.64
C LEU A 345 1.45 10.52 -7.13
N TYR A 346 1.01 9.62 -6.25
CA TYR A 346 1.85 8.55 -5.71
C TYR A 346 2.40 7.61 -6.79
N ILE A 347 1.58 7.26 -7.79
CA ILE A 347 2.00 6.43 -8.93
C ILE A 347 2.95 7.20 -9.85
N ALA A 348 2.66 8.48 -10.14
CA ALA A 348 3.51 9.33 -10.96
C ALA A 348 4.91 9.51 -10.37
N ASP A 349 5.00 9.72 -9.05
CA ASP A 349 6.26 9.79 -8.32
C ASP A 349 7.08 8.49 -8.45
N ASN A 350 6.43 7.32 -8.30
CA ASN A 350 7.12 6.03 -8.45
C ASN A 350 7.63 5.84 -9.89
N LEU A 351 6.82 6.16 -10.90
CA LEU A 351 7.22 6.10 -12.31
C LEU A 351 8.42 7.03 -12.57
N ALA A 352 8.40 8.27 -12.07
CA ALA A 352 9.52 9.18 -12.23
C ALA A 352 10.83 8.66 -11.59
N CYS A 353 10.72 8.02 -10.42
CA CYS A 353 11.88 7.60 -9.63
C CYS A 353 12.32 6.14 -9.86
N PHE A 354 11.70 5.39 -10.79
CA PHE A 354 12.07 3.99 -11.02
C PHE A 354 13.52 3.83 -11.54
N PRO A 355 14.23 2.75 -11.14
CA PRO A 355 15.61 2.49 -11.56
C PRO A 355 15.67 1.84 -12.96
N TYR A 356 15.18 2.54 -13.99
CA TYR A 356 15.42 2.23 -15.40
C TYR A 356 16.89 1.98 -15.73
N GLN A 357 17.16 0.90 -16.47
CA GLN A 357 18.51 0.55 -16.94
C GLN A 357 18.70 0.73 -18.45
N THR A 358 17.65 0.52 -19.25
CA THR A 358 17.73 0.64 -20.71
C THR A 358 16.94 1.84 -21.21
N GLN A 359 17.28 2.34 -22.40
CA GLN A 359 16.54 3.44 -23.03
C GLN A 359 15.11 3.04 -23.45
N GLU A 360 14.87 1.75 -23.73
CA GLU A 360 13.54 1.24 -24.10
C GLU A 360 12.47 1.56 -23.04
N GLU A 361 12.81 1.46 -21.75
CA GLU A 361 11.83 1.57 -20.65
C GLU A 361 11.14 2.95 -20.58
N PRO A 362 11.88 4.09 -20.49
CA PRO A 362 11.25 5.41 -20.51
C PRO A 362 10.67 5.79 -21.88
N LEU A 363 11.25 5.34 -23.00
CA LEU A 363 10.66 5.56 -24.34
C LEU A 363 9.28 4.90 -24.44
N PHE A 364 9.15 3.67 -23.95
CA PHE A 364 7.89 2.94 -23.91
C PHE A 364 6.82 3.67 -23.08
N ILE A 365 7.21 4.22 -21.93
CA ILE A 365 6.31 4.99 -21.06
C ILE A 365 5.87 6.28 -21.74
N MET A 366 6.79 7.06 -22.29
CA MET A 366 6.44 8.33 -22.97
C MET A 366 5.53 8.11 -24.18
N HIS A 367 5.75 7.05 -24.96
CA HIS A 367 4.90 6.69 -26.08
C HIS A 367 3.47 6.35 -25.62
N HIS A 368 3.31 5.55 -24.56
CA HIS A 368 1.97 5.26 -24.02
C HIS A 368 1.33 6.48 -23.34
N ILE A 369 2.12 7.37 -22.74
CA ILE A 369 1.62 8.65 -22.25
C ILE A 369 1.03 9.46 -23.40
N ASP A 370 1.67 9.51 -24.57
CA ASP A 370 1.13 10.24 -25.73
C ASP A 370 -0.20 9.66 -26.22
N ILE A 371 -0.34 8.33 -26.24
CA ILE A 371 -1.60 7.65 -26.59
C ILE A 371 -2.69 7.95 -25.55
N THR A 372 -2.40 7.79 -24.26
CA THR A 372 -3.37 8.09 -23.20
C THR A 372 -3.75 9.57 -23.22
N LEU A 373 -2.80 10.46 -23.44
CA LEU A 373 -3.01 11.90 -23.51
C LEU A 373 -3.94 12.28 -24.68
N SER A 374 -3.75 11.71 -25.87
CA SER A 374 -4.61 12.02 -27.02
C SER A 374 -6.04 11.51 -26.82
N VAL A 375 -6.21 10.29 -26.31
CA VAL A 375 -7.52 9.67 -26.09
C VAL A 375 -8.26 10.33 -24.91
N SER A 376 -7.66 10.35 -23.72
CA SER A 376 -8.32 10.92 -22.52
C SER A 376 -8.43 12.44 -22.61
N GLY A 377 -7.44 13.13 -23.17
CA GLY A 377 -7.50 14.58 -23.36
C GLY A 377 -8.64 15.01 -24.28
N SER A 378 -8.81 14.34 -25.42
CA SER A 378 -9.91 14.62 -26.35
C SER A 378 -11.29 14.33 -25.72
N ASN A 379 -11.42 13.18 -25.03
CA ASN A 379 -12.66 12.82 -24.33
C ASN A 379 -13.02 13.82 -23.22
N LEU A 380 -12.03 14.29 -22.45
CA LEU A 380 -12.21 15.31 -21.42
C LEU A 380 -12.70 16.64 -22.01
N LEU A 381 -12.04 17.12 -23.08
CA LEU A 381 -12.42 18.36 -23.75
C LEU A 381 -13.85 18.28 -24.33
N GLN A 382 -14.19 17.15 -24.96
CA GLN A 382 -15.52 16.92 -25.50
C GLN A 382 -16.59 16.89 -24.38
N SER A 383 -16.35 16.13 -23.32
CA SER A 383 -17.27 16.01 -22.19
C SER A 383 -17.54 17.37 -21.52
N PHE A 384 -16.49 18.18 -21.38
CA PHE A 384 -16.62 19.53 -20.85
C PHE A 384 -17.38 20.45 -21.81
N LYS A 385 -17.10 20.41 -23.12
CA LYS A 385 -17.85 21.18 -24.15
C LYS A 385 -19.34 20.81 -24.14
N GLU A 386 -19.68 19.52 -24.04
CA GLU A 386 -21.09 19.07 -23.96
C GLU A 386 -21.81 19.57 -22.71
N SER A 387 -21.11 19.67 -21.57
CA SER A 387 -21.69 20.18 -20.32
C SER A 387 -22.14 21.65 -20.46
N MET A 388 -21.39 22.46 -21.21
CA MET A 388 -21.75 23.86 -21.50
C MET A 388 -22.94 23.99 -22.45
N VAL A 389 -23.12 23.03 -23.38
CA VAL A 389 -24.19 23.08 -24.40
C VAL A 389 -25.53 22.56 -23.85
N LYS A 390 -25.51 21.59 -22.92
CA LYS A 390 -26.73 21.01 -22.32
C LYS A 390 -27.55 22.05 -21.53
N ASP A 391 -26.90 23.01 -20.88
CA ASP A 391 -27.59 24.08 -20.15
C ASP A 391 -28.20 25.15 -21.07
N LYS A 392 -27.56 25.48 -22.20
CA LYS A 392 -28.15 26.36 -23.24
C LYS A 392 -29.47 25.82 -23.82
N LYS A 393 -29.69 24.50 -23.80
CA LYS A 393 -30.96 23.88 -24.23
C LYS A 393 -32.04 23.90 -23.16
N LYS A 394 -31.69 23.96 -21.87
CA LYS A 394 -32.66 24.14 -20.77
C LYS A 394 -33.23 25.56 -20.73
N GLU A 395 -32.43 26.57 -21.07
CA GLU A 395 -32.89 27.97 -21.12
C GLU A 395 -33.75 28.30 -22.35
N ARG A 396 -33.79 27.44 -23.38
CA ARG A 396 -34.50 27.69 -24.65
C ARG A 396 -35.91 27.09 -24.74
N LYS A 397 -36.56 26.72 -23.64
CA LYS A 397 -38.02 26.46 -23.64
C LYS A 397 -38.78 27.66 -23.09
N PRO A 398 -39.28 28.58 -23.94
CA PRO A 398 -40.39 29.43 -23.57
C PRO A 398 -41.71 28.65 -23.71
N SER A 399 -42.62 28.95 -22.78
CA SER A 399 -44.01 28.53 -22.66
C SER A 399 -44.83 28.62 -23.95
N SER A 400 -45.55 27.54 -24.28
CA SER A 400 -46.89 27.62 -24.88
C SER A 400 -47.67 26.36 -24.50
N ASP A 401 -48.79 26.60 -23.82
CA ASP A 401 -49.78 25.65 -23.32
C ASP A 401 -50.66 25.04 -24.42
N GLU A 402 -51.40 24.01 -23.99
CA GLU A 402 -52.62 23.38 -24.55
C GLU A 402 -52.41 22.27 -25.59
N GLU A 403 -52.54 21.00 -25.17
CA GLU A 403 -53.74 20.14 -25.27
C GLU A 403 -53.55 19.17 -26.47
N THR A 404 -53.85 17.88 -26.51
CA THR A 404 -54.55 16.90 -25.67
C THR A 404 -54.28 15.51 -26.32
N GLU A 405 -54.33 14.42 -25.52
CA GLU A 405 -54.69 13.04 -25.93
C GLU A 405 -53.79 12.27 -26.96
N SER A 406 -53.70 10.93 -27.00
CA SER A 406 -53.60 9.83 -26.04
C SER A 406 -53.20 8.58 -26.85
N ASP A 407 -52.44 7.69 -26.21
CA ASP A 407 -52.34 6.23 -26.38
C ASP A 407 -52.66 5.56 -27.73
N SER A 408 -51.68 4.81 -28.27
CA SER A 408 -51.71 3.32 -28.32
C SER A 408 -50.88 2.71 -29.47
N ASN A 409 -49.77 2.10 -29.08
CA ASN A 409 -49.18 0.83 -29.49
C ASN A 409 -49.81 -0.02 -30.64
N SER A 410 -48.99 -0.34 -31.65
CA SER A 410 -48.81 -1.63 -32.40
C SER A 410 -48.29 -1.27 -33.82
N GLY A 411 -47.41 -1.97 -34.53
CA GLY A 411 -46.74 -3.26 -34.41
C GLY A 411 -46.24 -3.61 -35.83
N SER A 412 -45.03 -4.18 -35.93
CA SER A 412 -44.43 -4.93 -37.06
C SER A 412 -44.17 -4.29 -38.45
N GLU A 413 -42.93 -4.55 -38.90
CA GLU A 413 -42.49 -4.96 -40.26
C GLU A 413 -42.65 -3.95 -41.41
N SER A 414 -41.86 -3.90 -42.48
CA SER A 414 -40.53 -4.35 -42.92
C SER A 414 -40.34 -3.72 -44.32
N GLU A 415 -39.12 -3.73 -44.84
CA GLU A 415 -38.77 -3.69 -46.28
C GLU A 415 -38.76 -2.34 -47.05
N SER A 416 -37.52 -1.92 -47.33
CA SER A 416 -36.91 -1.58 -48.64
C SER A 416 -37.62 -0.79 -49.76
N GLU A 417 -36.82 0.14 -50.29
CA GLU A 417 -36.53 0.44 -51.71
C GLU A 417 -37.16 1.67 -52.42
N GLU A 418 -36.20 2.45 -52.95
CA GLU A 418 -36.17 3.27 -54.16
C GLU A 418 -36.92 4.62 -54.30
N GLU A 419 -36.10 5.63 -54.65
CA GLU A 419 -36.24 6.65 -55.70
C GLU A 419 -37.66 7.15 -56.09
N ALA A 420 -37.97 8.43 -56.28
CA ALA A 420 -37.20 9.63 -56.56
C ALA A 420 -38.12 10.85 -56.34
N SER A 421 -37.54 12.02 -56.00
CA SER A 421 -37.83 13.30 -56.67
C SER A 421 -37.23 14.48 -55.90
N LYS A 422 -36.16 15.07 -56.47
CA LYS A 422 -35.71 16.43 -56.13
C LYS A 422 -36.80 17.43 -56.56
N PRO A 423 -36.92 18.56 -55.84
CA PRO A 423 -36.61 19.81 -56.53
C PRO A 423 -35.61 20.68 -55.77
N ARG A 424 -34.64 21.14 -56.55
CA ARG A 424 -33.69 22.22 -56.27
C ARG A 424 -34.32 23.34 -55.44
N ARG A 425 -33.73 23.63 -54.27
CA ARG A 425 -33.65 25.00 -53.75
C ARG A 425 -32.20 25.37 -53.45
N LEU A 426 -31.69 26.16 -54.38
CA LEU A 426 -30.80 27.30 -54.21
C LEU A 426 -29.96 27.31 -52.91
N ARG A 427 -28.67 27.03 -53.08
CA ARG A 427 -27.58 27.42 -52.18
C ARG A 427 -27.84 28.83 -51.62
N LYS A 428 -28.12 28.93 -50.32
CA LYS A 428 -27.71 30.09 -49.53
C LYS A 428 -26.49 29.64 -48.76
N ARG A 429 -25.31 30.08 -49.22
CA ARG A 429 -24.08 30.04 -48.41
C ARG A 429 -24.40 30.73 -47.10
N VAL A 430 -24.34 29.99 -46.01
CA VAL A 430 -24.02 30.57 -44.71
C VAL A 430 -22.52 30.36 -44.61
N ASP A 431 -21.78 31.39 -45.00
CA ASP A 431 -20.41 31.57 -44.53
C ASP A 431 -20.51 31.66 -43.00
N SER A 432 -20.09 30.60 -42.31
CA SER A 432 -19.81 30.60 -40.86
C SER A 432 -18.39 30.07 -40.66
N ASP A 433 -17.44 30.63 -41.41
CA ASP A 433 -16.00 30.46 -41.18
C ASP A 433 -15.47 31.56 -40.22
N SER A 434 -16.34 32.13 -39.37
CA SER A 434 -15.97 33.20 -38.42
C SER A 434 -16.31 32.89 -36.96
N ASP A 435 -16.79 31.68 -36.65
CA ASP A 435 -17.13 31.28 -35.26
C ASP A 435 -15.95 30.61 -34.51
N SER A 436 -14.79 30.39 -35.15
CA SER A 436 -13.64 29.70 -34.51
C SER A 436 -12.94 30.56 -33.45
N ASP A 437 -12.89 31.87 -33.65
CA ASP A 437 -12.08 32.77 -32.83
C ASP A 437 -12.79 33.17 -31.52
N GLU A 438 -14.12 33.16 -31.50
CA GLU A 438 -14.91 33.41 -30.29
C GLU A 438 -14.91 32.22 -29.31
N GLU A 439 -14.69 30.98 -29.79
CA GLU A 439 -14.59 29.79 -28.92
C GLU A 439 -13.28 29.73 -28.12
N ASN A 440 -12.28 30.56 -28.44
CA ASN A 440 -10.95 30.56 -27.83
C ASN A 440 -10.70 31.70 -26.83
N ASP A 441 -11.69 32.59 -26.61
CA ASP A 441 -11.56 33.70 -25.65
C ASP A 441 -12.08 33.33 -24.25
N ILE A 442 -11.27 33.62 -23.21
CA ILE A 442 -11.57 33.32 -21.80
C ILE A 442 -12.93 33.90 -21.39
N ASN A 443 -13.26 35.11 -21.84
CA ASN A 443 -14.50 35.77 -21.47
C ASN A 443 -15.73 35.19 -22.18
N ALA A 444 -15.58 34.62 -23.37
CA ALA A 444 -16.66 33.94 -24.09
C ALA A 444 -16.98 32.58 -23.44
N VAL A 445 -15.95 31.82 -23.05
CA VAL A 445 -16.11 30.54 -22.34
C VAL A 445 -16.69 30.75 -20.93
N MET A 446 -16.27 31.79 -20.21
CA MET A 446 -16.83 32.15 -18.89
C MET A 446 -18.34 32.42 -18.93
N LYS A 447 -18.86 32.99 -20.02
CA LYS A 447 -20.31 33.22 -20.22
C LYS A 447 -21.09 31.94 -20.54
N CYS A 448 -20.41 30.87 -20.95
CA CYS A 448 -21.01 29.59 -21.33
C CYS A 448 -20.95 28.55 -20.20
N LEU A 449 -20.45 28.92 -19.02
CA LEU A 449 -20.30 27.99 -17.91
C LEU A 449 -21.66 27.62 -17.30
N PRO A 450 -21.86 26.34 -16.92
CA PRO A 450 -23.01 25.90 -16.13
C PRO A 450 -23.18 26.69 -14.83
N GLU A 451 -24.43 26.91 -14.40
CA GLU A 451 -24.72 27.45 -13.06
C GLU A 451 -24.31 26.46 -11.95
N ASN A 452 -24.29 25.16 -12.27
CA ASN A 452 -23.84 24.10 -11.38
C ASN A 452 -22.30 24.00 -11.38
N SER A 453 -21.69 24.07 -10.20
CA SER A 453 -20.24 23.95 -10.00
C SER A 453 -19.69 22.53 -10.17
N ALA A 454 -20.53 21.50 -10.18
CA ALA A 454 -20.08 20.10 -10.21
C ALA A 454 -19.27 19.70 -11.47
N PRO A 455 -19.69 20.05 -12.70
CA PRO A 455 -18.91 19.71 -13.91
C PRO A 455 -17.54 20.39 -13.96
N LEU A 456 -17.41 21.57 -13.35
CA LEU A 456 -16.13 22.29 -13.24
C LEU A 456 -15.16 21.59 -12.29
N ILE A 457 -15.67 21.06 -11.17
CA ILE A 457 -14.86 20.29 -10.20
C ILE A 457 -14.45 18.96 -10.82
N GLU A 458 -15.37 18.28 -11.51
CA GLU A 458 -15.07 17.03 -12.21
C GLU A 458 -14.00 17.24 -13.29
N PHE A 459 -14.14 18.28 -14.13
CA PHE A 459 -13.10 18.65 -15.09
C PHE A 459 -11.77 18.96 -14.42
N ALA A 460 -11.76 19.77 -13.35
CA ALA A 460 -10.54 20.12 -12.63
C ALA A 460 -9.84 18.90 -12.01
N ASN A 461 -10.60 17.92 -11.50
CA ASN A 461 -10.05 16.69 -10.94
C ASN A 461 -9.44 15.79 -12.02
N VAL A 462 -10.16 15.57 -13.13
CA VAL A 462 -9.68 14.72 -14.22
C VAL A 462 -8.49 15.37 -14.94
N SER A 463 -8.51 16.69 -15.10
CA SER A 463 -7.40 17.43 -15.72
C SER A 463 -6.10 17.31 -14.95
N GLN A 464 -6.13 17.13 -13.61
CA GLN A 464 -4.92 16.87 -12.82
C GLN A 464 -4.23 15.56 -13.20
N GLY A 465 -4.98 14.51 -13.54
CA GLY A 465 -4.42 13.23 -13.98
C GLY A 465 -3.61 13.41 -15.27
N ILE A 466 -4.18 14.13 -16.23
CA ILE A 466 -3.53 14.45 -17.51
C ILE A 466 -2.31 15.36 -17.29
N LEU A 467 -2.43 16.36 -16.42
CA LEU A 467 -1.33 17.25 -16.06
C LEU A 467 -0.15 16.51 -15.43
N LEU A 468 -0.42 15.55 -14.55
CA LEU A 468 0.61 14.68 -13.96
C LEU A 468 1.32 13.84 -15.03
N LEU A 469 0.60 13.29 -16.01
CA LEU A 469 1.20 12.55 -17.12
C LEU A 469 2.09 13.44 -17.99
N LEU A 470 1.65 14.67 -18.28
CA LEU A 470 2.44 15.66 -19.01
C LEU A 470 3.73 16.03 -18.27
N MET A 471 3.61 16.30 -16.96
CA MET A 471 4.77 16.53 -16.09
C MET A 471 5.72 15.33 -16.09
N LEU A 472 5.19 14.11 -15.99
CA LEU A 472 5.97 12.88 -15.98
C LEU A 472 6.72 12.69 -17.30
N LYS A 473 6.06 12.89 -18.45
CA LYS A 473 6.72 12.85 -19.76
C LYS A 473 7.85 13.86 -19.86
N GLN A 474 7.60 15.11 -19.47
CA GLN A 474 8.61 16.17 -19.53
C GLN A 474 9.79 15.90 -18.59
N HIS A 475 9.51 15.36 -17.40
CA HIS A 475 10.54 14.94 -16.46
C HIS A 475 11.40 13.80 -17.03
N LEU A 476 10.78 12.73 -17.54
CA LEU A 476 11.51 11.60 -18.15
C LEU A 476 12.34 12.06 -19.35
N LYS A 477 11.80 12.93 -20.21
CA LYS A 477 12.54 13.55 -21.34
C LYS A 477 13.79 14.28 -20.84
N ASN A 478 13.66 15.11 -19.80
CA ASN A 478 14.76 15.89 -19.24
C ASN A 478 15.79 15.00 -18.52
N LEU A 479 15.34 14.05 -17.72
CA LEU A 479 16.16 13.10 -16.95
C LEU A 479 17.06 12.27 -17.86
N CYS A 480 16.50 11.79 -18.98
CA CYS A 480 17.18 10.92 -19.94
C CYS A 480 17.88 11.70 -21.07
N GLY A 481 17.53 12.98 -21.27
CA GLY A 481 18.08 13.82 -22.33
C GLY A 481 17.70 13.38 -23.74
N PHE A 482 16.49 12.88 -23.96
CA PHE A 482 16.02 12.50 -25.29
C PHE A 482 15.53 13.71 -26.11
N SER A 483 15.75 13.66 -27.43
CA SER A 483 15.17 14.61 -28.37
C SER A 483 13.73 14.21 -28.71
N ASP A 484 12.87 15.19 -28.99
CA ASP A 484 11.47 14.93 -29.40
C ASP A 484 11.41 14.03 -30.66
N SER A 485 12.33 14.21 -31.60
CA SER A 485 12.46 13.36 -32.79
C SER A 485 12.72 11.89 -32.49
N LYS A 486 13.42 11.58 -31.39
CA LYS A 486 13.69 10.19 -30.98
C LYS A 486 12.48 9.56 -30.32
N ILE A 487 11.66 10.38 -29.64
CA ILE A 487 10.43 9.95 -28.99
C ILE A 487 9.39 9.62 -30.07
N GLN A 488 9.22 10.50 -31.06
CA GLN A 488 8.26 10.31 -32.16
C GLN A 488 8.59 9.09 -33.02
N LYS A 489 9.89 8.83 -33.27
CA LYS A 489 10.33 7.67 -34.08
C LYS A 489 10.22 6.33 -33.35
N TYR A 490 10.06 6.32 -32.03
CA TYR A 490 10.02 5.08 -31.27
C TYR A 490 8.71 4.34 -31.54
N SER A 491 8.81 3.05 -31.86
CA SER A 491 7.64 2.17 -31.95
C SER A 491 7.79 0.91 -31.08
N PRO A 492 6.75 0.51 -30.31
CA PRO A 492 6.79 -0.67 -29.45
C PRO A 492 7.02 -1.99 -30.20
N SER A 493 6.73 -2.04 -31.50
CA SER A 493 6.90 -3.20 -32.39
C SER A 493 8.34 -3.35 -32.91
N GLU A 494 9.19 -2.31 -32.76
CA GLU A 494 10.59 -2.38 -33.15
C GLU A 494 11.38 -3.40 -32.31
N SER A 495 12.46 -3.89 -32.90
CA SER A 495 13.35 -4.86 -32.26
C SER A 495 13.94 -4.27 -30.97
N ALA A 496 13.86 -5.04 -29.88
CA ALA A 496 14.38 -4.65 -28.56
C ALA A 496 15.85 -4.19 -28.62
N LYS A 497 16.64 -4.81 -29.51
CA LYS A 497 18.08 -4.55 -29.66
C LYS A 497 18.38 -3.09 -30.06
N VAL A 498 17.45 -2.38 -30.69
CA VAL A 498 17.67 -1.00 -31.16
C VAL A 498 17.84 -0.04 -29.97
N TYR A 499 17.08 -0.27 -28.89
CA TYR A 499 17.04 0.61 -27.71
C TYR A 499 17.59 -0.06 -26.44
N ASP A 500 18.33 -1.16 -26.58
CA ASP A 500 18.97 -1.91 -25.48
C ASP A 500 20.25 -1.23 -24.95
N LYS A 501 20.34 0.09 -25.10
CA LYS A 501 21.48 0.88 -24.62
C LYS A 501 21.25 1.29 -23.18
N ALA A 502 22.31 1.27 -22.38
CA ALA A 502 22.28 1.80 -21.02
C ALA A 502 21.86 3.28 -21.03
N ILE A 503 21.05 3.67 -20.04
CA ILE A 503 20.55 5.03 -19.93
C ILE A 503 21.45 5.90 -19.05
N ASN A 504 21.80 7.08 -19.55
CA ASN A 504 22.53 8.09 -18.77
C ASN A 504 21.51 9.02 -18.12
N ARG A 505 21.57 9.15 -16.79
CA ARG A 505 20.69 10.03 -16.01
C ARG A 505 21.40 11.32 -15.67
N LYS A 506 20.75 12.46 -15.92
CA LYS A 506 21.24 13.76 -15.46
C LYS A 506 21.03 13.89 -13.95
N THR A 507 22.06 14.34 -13.24
CA THR A 507 22.00 14.62 -11.79
C THR A 507 21.19 15.89 -11.51
N GLY A 508 20.50 15.95 -10.37
CA GLY A 508 19.77 17.15 -9.92
C GLY A 508 18.42 17.40 -10.60
N VAL A 509 17.92 16.46 -11.41
CA VAL A 509 16.59 16.55 -12.01
C VAL A 509 15.59 15.83 -11.10
N HIS A 510 14.78 16.60 -10.36
CA HIS A 510 13.78 16.06 -9.44
C HIS A 510 12.37 16.19 -10.01
N PHE A 511 11.53 15.19 -9.74
CA PHE A 511 10.12 15.22 -10.10
C PHE A 511 9.32 15.96 -9.02
N HIS A 512 8.81 17.13 -9.36
CA HIS A 512 8.04 17.96 -8.44
C HIS A 512 6.87 18.63 -9.18
N PRO A 513 5.68 17.98 -9.21
CA PRO A 513 4.51 18.52 -9.89
C PRO A 513 3.87 19.63 -9.04
N LYS A 514 4.48 20.82 -9.06
CA LYS A 514 4.09 21.97 -8.21
C LYS A 514 2.60 22.30 -8.31
N GLN A 515 2.05 22.39 -9.51
CA GLN A 515 0.65 22.71 -9.72
C GLN A 515 -0.31 21.68 -9.09
N THR A 516 -0.05 20.38 -9.27
CA THR A 516 -0.89 19.34 -8.68
C THR A 516 -0.76 19.30 -7.16
N LEU A 517 0.44 19.58 -6.62
CA LEU A 517 0.63 19.71 -5.17
C LEU A 517 -0.12 20.90 -4.60
N ASP A 518 -0.07 22.05 -5.28
CA ASP A 518 -0.81 23.25 -4.87
C ASP A 518 -2.32 23.01 -4.98
N PHE A 519 -2.79 22.32 -6.02
CA PHE A 519 -4.19 21.90 -6.18
C PHE A 519 -4.65 21.02 -5.00
N LEU A 520 -3.87 19.99 -4.65
CA LEU A 520 -4.19 19.07 -3.54
C LEU A 520 -4.17 19.79 -2.18
N ARG A 521 -3.25 20.74 -1.97
CA ARG A 521 -3.18 21.54 -0.74
C ARG A 521 -4.31 22.55 -0.60
N SER A 522 -4.82 23.05 -1.73
CA SER A 522 -5.89 24.05 -1.75
C SER A 522 -7.29 23.50 -1.45
N ASP A 523 -7.42 22.18 -1.28
CA ASP A 523 -8.69 21.47 -1.02
C ASP A 523 -9.84 21.99 -1.90
N MET A 524 -9.57 22.08 -3.22
CA MET A 524 -10.54 22.49 -4.23
C MET A 524 -11.78 21.59 -4.30
N ALA A 525 -11.76 20.42 -3.66
CA ALA A 525 -12.92 19.55 -3.49
C ALA A 525 -13.95 20.11 -2.49
N ASN A 526 -13.52 20.95 -1.52
CA ASN A 526 -14.37 21.47 -0.44
C ASN A 526 -14.55 23.00 -0.43
N SER A 527 -13.76 23.75 -1.20
CA SER A 527 -13.86 25.22 -1.22
C SER A 527 -14.94 25.73 -2.19
N LYS A 528 -15.71 26.75 -1.78
CA LYS A 528 -16.65 27.46 -2.65
C LYS A 528 -15.89 28.04 -3.85
N ILE A 529 -16.23 27.61 -5.06
CA ILE A 529 -15.55 28.04 -6.30
C ILE A 529 -15.71 29.56 -6.47
N THR A 530 -14.62 30.30 -6.28
CA THR A 530 -14.57 31.73 -6.56
C THR A 530 -14.48 31.99 -8.07
N GLU A 531 -14.86 33.19 -8.52
CA GLU A 531 -14.74 33.56 -9.94
C GLU A 531 -13.30 33.51 -10.45
N GLU A 532 -12.32 33.70 -9.58
CA GLU A 532 -10.89 33.55 -9.90
C GLU A 532 -10.52 32.09 -10.21
N VAL A 533 -11.04 31.14 -9.43
CA VAL A 533 -10.85 29.70 -9.68
C VAL A 533 -11.52 29.30 -10.99
N LYS A 534 -12.73 29.80 -11.28
CA LYS A 534 -13.40 29.55 -12.58
C LYS A 534 -12.56 30.05 -13.75
N ARG A 535 -12.02 31.28 -13.68
CA ARG A 535 -11.13 31.82 -14.71
C ARG A 535 -9.87 30.97 -14.89
N SER A 536 -9.29 30.45 -13.79
CA SER A 536 -8.15 29.55 -13.85
C SER A 536 -8.49 28.22 -14.55
N ILE A 537 -9.64 27.63 -14.25
CA ILE A 537 -10.12 26.40 -14.89
C ILE A 537 -10.36 26.62 -16.39
N VAL A 538 -10.98 27.74 -16.76
CA VAL A 538 -11.20 28.10 -18.18
C VAL A 538 -9.88 28.30 -18.91
N LYS A 539 -8.90 28.94 -18.28
CA LYS A 539 -7.56 29.07 -18.86
C LYS A 539 -6.90 27.70 -19.06
N GLN A 540 -6.98 26.80 -18.08
CA GLN A 540 -6.49 25.44 -18.22
C GLN A 540 -7.19 24.71 -19.38
N TYR A 541 -8.51 24.86 -19.53
CA TYR A 541 -9.26 24.28 -20.64
C TYR A 541 -8.75 24.77 -22.00
N LEU A 542 -8.53 26.07 -22.17
CA LEU A 542 -8.01 26.63 -23.43
C LEU A 542 -6.58 26.16 -23.72
N ASP A 543 -5.72 26.11 -22.69
CA ASP A 543 -4.36 25.61 -22.84
C ASP A 543 -4.35 24.10 -23.19
N PHE A 544 -5.29 23.31 -22.65
CA PHE A 544 -5.49 21.91 -23.05
C PHE A 544 -6.01 21.79 -24.48
N LYS A 545 -6.95 22.63 -24.90
CA LYS A 545 -7.46 22.66 -26.27
C LYS A 545 -6.32 22.92 -27.26
N LEU A 546 -5.51 23.95 -27.00
CA LEU A 546 -4.34 24.28 -27.82
C LEU A 546 -3.30 23.14 -27.82
N LEU A 547 -3.11 22.44 -26.70
CA LEU A 547 -2.25 21.27 -26.64
C LEU A 547 -2.75 20.13 -27.56
N MET A 548 -4.05 19.83 -27.51
CA MET A 548 -4.66 18.74 -28.29
C MET A 548 -4.67 19.02 -29.79
N GLU A 549 -4.84 20.29 -30.19
CA GLU A 549 -4.77 20.72 -31.59
C GLU A 549 -3.37 20.53 -32.21
N HIS A 550 -2.30 20.47 -31.40
CA HIS A 550 -0.91 20.38 -31.88
C HIS A 550 -0.20 19.11 -31.39
N LEU A 551 -0.96 18.07 -31.01
CA LEU A 551 -0.40 16.82 -30.46
C LEU A 551 0.15 15.88 -31.53
N ASP A 552 -0.49 15.84 -32.70
CA ASP A 552 -0.05 15.16 -33.92
C ASP A 552 -0.02 16.20 -35.06
N PRO A 553 1.16 16.74 -35.44
CA PRO A 553 1.26 17.46 -36.70
C PRO A 553 1.05 16.47 -37.85
N ASP A 554 0.22 16.81 -38.82
CA ASP A 554 -0.08 15.94 -39.95
C ASP A 554 1.22 15.57 -40.70
N GLU A 555 1.39 14.29 -41.07
CA GLU A 555 2.59 13.80 -41.79
C GLU A 555 2.79 14.48 -43.17
N GLU A 556 1.77 15.22 -43.64
CA GLU A 556 1.76 15.96 -44.90
C GLU A 556 2.18 17.43 -44.77
N GLU A 557 2.41 17.95 -43.55
CA GLU A 557 2.82 19.35 -43.32
C GLU A 557 4.28 19.61 -43.74
N GLU A 558 4.54 20.76 -44.34
CA GLU A 558 5.89 21.20 -44.72
C GLU A 558 6.80 21.32 -43.47
N ASP A 559 8.12 21.07 -43.61
CA ASP A 559 9.09 21.09 -42.49
C ASP A 559 8.99 22.37 -41.60
N GLY A 560 8.53 23.48 -42.16
CA GLY A 560 8.28 24.74 -41.45
C GLY A 560 7.03 24.74 -40.55
N GLU A 561 5.94 24.11 -40.98
CA GLU A 561 4.65 24.05 -40.26
C GLU A 561 4.74 23.09 -39.06
N VAL A 562 5.41 21.95 -39.23
CA VAL A 562 5.72 21.00 -38.14
C VAL A 562 6.51 21.68 -37.01
N SER A 563 7.43 22.60 -37.36
CA SER A 563 8.24 23.35 -36.39
C SER A 563 7.40 24.38 -35.61
N ALA A 564 6.43 25.03 -36.27
CA ALA A 564 5.53 25.98 -35.67
C ALA A 564 4.53 25.28 -34.73
N SER A 565 3.97 24.16 -35.18
CA SER A 565 3.07 23.31 -34.41
C SER A 565 3.75 22.76 -33.15
N THR A 566 4.98 22.27 -33.27
CA THR A 566 5.79 21.82 -32.12
C THR A 566 6.06 22.95 -31.12
N ASN A 567 6.31 24.17 -31.60
CA ASN A 567 6.52 25.34 -30.74
C ASN A 567 5.22 25.75 -30.01
N ALA A 568 4.08 25.72 -30.69
CA ALA A 568 2.77 25.97 -30.08
C ALA A 568 2.46 24.94 -28.98
N ARG A 569 2.67 23.65 -29.27
CA ARG A 569 2.56 22.55 -28.30
C ARG A 569 3.45 22.78 -27.08
N ASN A 570 4.73 23.06 -27.26
CA ASN A 570 5.67 23.31 -26.16
C ASN A 570 5.29 24.54 -25.32
N LYS A 571 4.72 25.58 -25.96
CA LYS A 571 4.22 26.77 -25.28
C LYS A 571 2.98 26.45 -24.42
N ALA A 572 2.02 25.68 -24.95
CA ALA A 572 0.88 25.17 -24.18
C ALA A 572 1.34 24.33 -22.99
N ILE A 573 2.26 23.38 -23.19
CA ILE A 573 2.84 22.58 -22.09
C ILE A 573 3.46 23.52 -21.04
N THR A 574 4.23 24.52 -21.45
CA THR A 574 4.87 25.44 -20.49
C THR A 574 3.84 26.28 -19.70
N SER A 575 2.73 26.67 -20.33
CA SER A 575 1.62 27.36 -19.67
C SER A 575 0.92 26.43 -18.68
N LEU A 576 0.55 25.22 -19.11
CA LEU A 576 -0.09 24.20 -18.30
C LEU A 576 0.77 23.77 -17.13
N LEU A 577 2.10 23.69 -17.27
CA LEU A 577 2.99 23.26 -16.18
C LEU A 577 3.43 24.41 -15.26
N GLY A 578 3.02 25.66 -15.54
CA GLY A 578 3.20 26.79 -14.62
C GLY A 578 4.54 27.49 -14.73
N GLY A 579 5.08 27.62 -15.94
CA GLY A 579 6.13 28.59 -16.24
C GLY A 579 7.38 28.48 -15.36
N GLY A 580 8.07 27.34 -15.41
CA GLY A 580 9.39 27.18 -14.81
C GLY A 580 10.23 26.23 -15.65
N SER A 581 11.06 26.78 -16.55
CA SER A 581 12.27 26.07 -16.98
C SER A 581 13.05 25.67 -15.70
N PRO A 582 13.64 24.46 -15.61
CA PRO A 582 14.37 24.05 -14.43
C PRO A 582 15.59 24.95 -14.24
N LYS A 583 15.42 26.04 -13.48
CA LYS A 583 16.54 26.74 -12.90
C LYS A 583 17.04 25.86 -11.77
N ASN A 584 18.28 25.40 -11.94
CA ASN A 584 19.09 24.81 -10.88
C ASN A 584 18.87 25.60 -9.59
N ASN A 585 18.31 24.95 -8.57
CA ASN A 585 18.41 25.42 -7.21
C ASN A 585 19.87 25.28 -6.80
N ALA A 586 20.66 26.32 -7.02
CA ALA A 586 21.82 26.56 -6.20
C ALA A 586 21.29 26.85 -4.79
N ALA A 587 21.76 26.07 -3.82
CA ALA A 587 21.37 26.18 -2.43
C ALA A 587 21.52 27.64 -1.96
N GLU A 588 20.41 28.25 -1.58
CA GLU A 588 20.42 29.38 -0.65
C GLU A 588 20.92 28.80 0.68
N THR A 589 22.18 29.07 0.98
CA THR A 589 22.74 28.85 2.31
C THR A 589 22.26 30.03 3.14
N GLU A 590 21.54 29.73 4.21
CA GLU A 590 21.15 30.69 5.23
C GLU A 590 22.45 31.18 5.92
N ASP A 591 22.93 32.36 5.52
CA ASP A 591 23.95 33.10 6.26
C ASP A 591 23.26 33.73 7.48
N ASP A 592 23.44 33.09 8.63
CA ASP A 592 23.05 33.62 9.94
C ASP A 592 24.08 34.70 10.35
N GLU A 593 23.61 35.95 10.44
CA GLU A 593 24.34 37.06 11.02
C GLU A 593 24.57 36.80 12.52
N SER A 594 25.83 36.66 12.94
CA SER A 594 26.21 36.75 14.36
C SER A 594 27.38 37.73 14.52
N ASP A 595 27.05 38.83 15.20
CA ASP A 595 27.91 39.95 15.56
C ASP A 595 29.10 39.55 16.44
N GLY A 596 30.11 40.41 16.42
CA GLY A 596 31.46 40.19 16.92
C GLY A 596 31.62 40.00 18.43
N GLU A 597 32.77 39.44 18.81
CA GLU A 597 33.76 40.12 19.66
C GLU A 597 35.11 39.36 19.67
N ASP A 598 36.14 40.06 19.19
CA ASP A 598 37.48 40.21 19.75
C ASP A 598 38.18 39.02 20.46
N ARG A 599 39.28 38.52 19.87
CA ARG A 599 40.63 38.46 20.48
C ARG A 599 41.64 37.64 19.66
N GLY A 600 42.65 38.33 19.16
CA GLY A 600 44.07 38.04 19.41
C GLY A 600 44.74 36.82 18.75
N GLY A 601 45.78 37.11 17.96
CA GLY A 601 46.98 36.27 17.91
C GLY A 601 47.33 35.69 16.53
N GLY A 602 48.30 36.31 15.86
CA GLY A 602 48.85 35.82 14.60
C GLY A 602 49.79 34.61 14.76
N THR A 603 50.04 33.91 13.66
CA THR A 603 51.36 33.67 13.03
C THR A 603 51.26 32.58 11.96
N SER A 604 51.92 32.84 10.82
CA SER A 604 52.70 31.90 9.98
C SER A 604 52.03 30.56 9.60
N GLY A 605 51.57 30.33 8.37
CA GLY A 605 52.43 30.12 7.21
C GLY A 605 52.97 28.68 7.17
N VAL A 606 52.62 27.89 6.14
CA VAL A 606 53.49 26.91 5.42
C VAL A 606 52.67 26.22 4.33
N ARG A 607 53.07 26.49 3.07
CA ARG A 607 52.87 25.62 1.91
C ARG A 607 53.66 24.32 2.12
N ARG A 608 53.10 23.16 1.77
CA ARG A 608 53.79 22.16 0.93
C ARG A 608 52.94 20.94 0.57
N ARG A 609 52.98 20.66 -0.74
CA ARG A 609 52.87 19.39 -1.47
C ARG A 609 51.52 18.69 -1.54
#